data_AF-A0A7F8Q747-F1
#
_entry.id   AF-A0A7F8Q747-F1
#
_cell.length_a   1.000
_cell.length_b   1.000
_cell.length_c   1.000
_cell.angle_alpha   90.00
_cell.angle_beta   90.00
_cell.angle_gamma   90.00
#
_symmetry.space_group_name_H-M   'P 1'
#
loop_
_entity.id
_entity.type
_entity.pdbx_description
1 polymer ?
#
loop_
_entity_poly.entity_id
_entity_poly.type
_entity_poly.pdbx_seq_one_letter_code
_entity_poly.pdbx_strand_id
1 'polypeptide(L)'
;MWSRMNRAAEEFYSRLLQEFDEEKKGIHKDPFIYEADVQVQLISKGQPNPLKNILNENDVVFIMEKLPLDKEETSHVEEPQCEETVISDFSTGENVGPLALPVGRARQLIGLYTMAHNPNMTHLKINHPVTALPPLWVRCDSSDPEGTCWLGAELVTTNNSITGIVLYTVSCKADKNYSVNLEDLKSSHKKRHHLSTVTARGSAQYELFKSTALDDTLAASQTTITLDISWSPVDEILQTPPLSSTAALVRVNPVLCRVYSVWIYF
;
A
#
# COMPACT_ATOMS: atom_id res chain seq x y z
N MET A 1 -10.70 21.64 -20.47
CA MET A 1 -10.38 20.28 -19.98
C MET A 1 -9.09 20.29 -19.15
N TRP A 2 -7.96 20.75 -19.71
CA TRP A 2 -6.66 20.81 -19.03
C TRP A 2 -6.64 21.65 -17.75
N SER A 3 -7.25 22.84 -17.75
CA SER A 3 -7.34 23.70 -16.57
C SER A 3 -8.03 23.05 -15.36
N ARG A 4 -9.05 22.21 -15.61
CA ARG A 4 -9.78 21.49 -14.57
C ARG A 4 -8.93 20.40 -13.94
N MET A 5 -8.12 19.73 -14.76
CA MET A 5 -7.21 18.67 -14.32
C MET A 5 -6.00 19.24 -13.58
N ASN A 6 -5.43 20.36 -14.04
CA ASN A 6 -4.38 21.07 -13.33
C ASN A 6 -4.85 21.51 -11.94
N ARG A 7 -6.05 22.11 -11.87
CA ARG A 7 -6.63 22.52 -10.59
C ARG A 7 -6.85 21.35 -9.65
N ALA A 8 -7.35 20.21 -10.15
CA ALA A 8 -7.53 19.01 -9.34
C ALA A 8 -6.19 18.48 -8.80
N ALA A 9 -5.13 18.49 -9.61
CA ALA A 9 -3.80 18.08 -9.17
C ALA A 9 -3.24 19.00 -8.08
N GLU A 10 -3.44 20.32 -8.21
CA GLU A 10 -3.02 21.28 -7.19
C GLU A 10 -3.81 21.17 -5.88
N GLU A 11 -5.12 20.96 -5.97
CA GLU A 11 -5.98 20.75 -4.80
C GLU A 11 -5.59 19.47 -4.09
N PHE A 12 -5.31 18.41 -4.84
CA PHE A 12 -4.81 17.15 -4.28
C PHE A 12 -3.46 17.32 -3.57
N TYR A 13 -2.49 17.97 -4.22
CA TYR A 13 -1.19 18.26 -3.62
C TYR A 13 -1.31 19.12 -2.35
N SER A 14 -2.15 20.15 -2.38
CA SER A 14 -2.33 21.04 -1.22
C SER A 14 -2.88 20.29 0.00
N ARG A 15 -3.79 19.34 -0.22
CA ARG A 15 -4.33 18.48 0.85
C ARG A 15 -3.25 17.56 1.42
N LEU A 16 -2.48 16.88 0.57
CA LEU A 16 -1.39 16.01 1.02
C LEU A 16 -0.28 16.78 1.74
N LEU A 17 0.07 17.97 1.24
CA LEU A 17 1.07 18.83 1.87
C LEU A 17 0.63 19.28 3.27
N GLN A 18 -0.65 19.64 3.43
CA GLN A 18 -1.20 20.01 4.73
C GLN A 18 -1.00 18.88 5.76
N GLU A 19 -1.38 17.65 5.39
CA GLU A 19 -1.24 16.48 6.25
C GLU A 19 0.24 16.23 6.60
N PHE A 20 1.13 16.31 5.60
CA PHE A 20 2.56 16.12 5.80
C PHE A 20 3.18 17.15 6.75
N ASP A 21 2.78 18.42 6.63
CA ASP A 21 3.28 19.48 7.49
C ASP A 21 2.69 19.44 8.91
N GLU A 22 1.50 18.86 9.10
CA GLU A 22 0.90 18.62 10.41
C GLU A 22 1.58 17.45 11.14
N GLU A 23 1.88 16.36 10.44
CA GLU A 23 2.65 15.24 10.99
C GLU A 23 4.07 15.68 11.41
N LYS A 24 4.74 16.55 10.63
CA LYS A 24 6.03 17.15 11.03
C LYS A 24 5.96 17.97 12.32
N LYS A 25 4.79 18.51 12.66
CA LYS A 25 4.57 19.24 13.93
C LYS A 25 4.25 18.30 15.08
N GLY A 26 4.26 16.98 14.85
CA GLY A 26 3.88 15.96 15.82
C GLY A 26 2.38 15.86 16.07
N ILE A 27 1.57 16.43 15.17
CA ILE A 27 0.11 16.34 15.25
C ILE A 27 -0.30 15.13 14.42
N HIS A 28 -0.46 14.00 15.10
CA HIS A 28 -1.00 12.81 14.46
C HIS A 28 -2.50 12.98 14.24
N LYS A 29 -2.96 12.75 13.01
CA LYS A 29 -4.38 12.87 12.64
C LYS A 29 -4.95 11.55 12.15
N ASP A 30 -6.24 11.39 12.40
CA ASP A 30 -7.04 10.33 11.80
C ASP A 30 -7.03 10.48 10.26
N PRO A 31 -7.23 9.37 9.51
CA PRO A 31 -7.35 9.41 8.07
C PRO A 31 -8.36 10.48 7.63
N PHE A 32 -7.99 11.31 6.65
CA PHE A 32 -8.88 12.34 6.14
C PHE A 32 -9.59 11.89 4.87
N ILE A 33 -10.82 12.38 4.67
CA ILE A 33 -11.61 12.13 3.47
C ILE A 33 -11.17 13.10 2.38
N TYR A 34 -10.61 12.59 1.28
CA TYR A 34 -10.24 13.40 0.12
C TYR A 34 -11.45 13.63 -0.80
N GLU A 35 -12.19 12.57 -1.10
CA GLU A 35 -13.44 12.58 -1.87
C GLU A 35 -14.46 11.64 -1.20
N ALA A 36 -15.73 11.66 -1.62
CA ALA A 36 -16.84 10.97 -0.95
C ALA A 36 -16.57 9.48 -0.63
N ASP A 37 -15.78 8.79 -1.45
CA ASP A 37 -15.46 7.38 -1.31
C ASP A 37 -13.96 7.11 -1.08
N VAL A 38 -13.12 8.13 -0.89
CA VAL A 38 -11.66 7.97 -0.78
C VAL A 38 -11.13 8.61 0.49
N GLN A 39 -10.48 7.79 1.32
CA GLN A 39 -9.73 8.24 2.48
C GLN A 39 -8.22 8.18 2.24
N VAL A 40 -7.49 9.03 2.96
CA VAL A 40 -6.04 9.12 2.91
C VAL A 40 -5.48 9.10 4.33
N GLN A 41 -4.49 8.25 4.55
CA GLN A 41 -3.76 8.17 5.80
C GLN A 41 -2.27 8.38 5.54
N LEU A 42 -1.63 9.22 6.35
CA LEU A 42 -0.18 9.31 6.40
C LEU A 42 0.34 8.35 7.48
N ILE A 43 1.11 7.35 7.06
CA ILE A 43 1.75 6.40 7.95
C ILE A 43 3.15 6.90 8.27
N SER A 44 3.40 7.19 9.54
CA SER A 44 4.67 7.66 10.04
C SER A 44 5.46 6.57 10.76
N LYS A 45 6.70 6.90 11.16
CA LYS A 45 7.65 5.92 11.70
C LYS A 45 7.10 5.25 12.97
N GLY A 46 7.13 3.93 12.99
CA GLY A 46 6.68 3.12 14.13
C GLY A 46 5.20 2.75 14.10
N GLN A 47 4.43 3.24 13.13
CA GLN A 47 3.06 2.78 12.90
C GLN A 47 3.03 1.50 12.04
N PRO A 48 1.99 0.66 12.17
CA PRO A 48 1.81 -0.50 11.31
C PRO A 48 1.69 -0.09 9.84
N ASN A 49 2.71 -0.43 9.04
CA ASN A 49 2.72 -0.14 7.61
C ASN A 49 2.21 -1.36 6.81
N PRO A 50 1.09 -1.25 6.07
CA PRO A 50 0.57 -2.34 5.25
C PRO A 50 1.51 -2.72 4.10
N LEU A 51 2.43 -1.83 3.75
CA LEU A 51 3.45 -2.01 2.74
C LEU A 51 4.80 -2.40 3.34
N LYS A 52 4.88 -2.82 4.60
CA LYS A 52 6.15 -3.29 5.20
C LYS A 52 6.83 -4.40 4.38
N ASN A 53 6.05 -5.19 3.66
CA ASN A 53 6.58 -6.25 2.78
C ASN A 53 7.01 -5.70 1.40
N ILE A 54 6.56 -4.49 1.04
CA ILE A 54 6.69 -3.82 -0.27
C ILE A 54 7.64 -2.59 -0.22
N LEU A 55 7.90 -2.03 0.96
CA LEU A 55 8.73 -0.87 1.20
C LEU A 55 9.62 -1.11 2.41
N ASN A 56 10.74 -0.39 2.49
CA ASN A 56 11.55 -0.40 3.69
C ASN A 56 10.76 0.16 4.89
N GLU A 57 10.96 -0.43 6.08
CA GLU A 57 10.20 -0.11 7.30
C GLU A 57 10.24 1.36 7.75
N ASN A 58 11.17 2.16 7.22
CA ASN A 58 11.49 3.49 7.75
C ASN A 58 10.89 4.65 6.95
N ASP A 59 10.13 4.36 5.90
CA ASP A 59 9.62 5.37 5.00
C ASP A 59 8.23 5.85 5.45
N VAL A 60 8.10 7.18 5.55
CA VAL A 60 6.80 7.84 5.71
C VAL A 60 6.04 7.67 4.39
N VAL A 61 4.79 7.25 4.43
CA VAL A 61 4.03 6.91 3.21
C VAL A 61 2.57 7.33 3.32
N PHE A 62 2.00 7.82 2.23
CA PHE A 62 0.56 8.00 2.11
C PHE A 62 -0.11 6.73 1.61
N ILE A 63 -1.12 6.25 2.34
CA ILE A 63 -2.01 5.17 1.93
C ILE A 63 -3.36 5.76 1.57
N MET A 64 -3.84 5.44 0.36
CA MET A 64 -5.19 5.74 -0.09
C MET A 64 -6.01 4.47 -0.23
N GLU A 65 -7.23 4.53 0.27
CA GLU A 65 -8.15 3.41 0.25
C GLU A 65 -9.60 3.90 0.21
N LYS A 66 -10.51 2.96 -0.05
CA LYS A 66 -11.93 3.27 -0.16
C LYS A 66 -12.51 3.46 1.25
N LEU A 67 -13.28 4.53 1.44
CA LEU A 67 -14.00 4.78 2.69
C LEU A 67 -15.05 3.67 2.89
N PRO A 68 -15.12 3.01 4.06
CA PRO A 68 -16.25 2.17 4.42
C PRO A 68 -17.50 3.05 4.51
N LEU A 69 -18.40 2.93 3.54
CA LEU A 69 -19.71 3.58 3.65
C LEU A 69 -20.54 2.77 4.65
N ASP A 70 -21.01 3.43 5.71
CA ASP A 70 -22.09 2.89 6.52
C ASP A 70 -23.26 2.60 5.58
N LYS A 71 -23.73 1.35 5.55
CA LYS A 71 -24.85 0.97 4.70
C LYS A 71 -26.05 1.84 5.09
N GLU A 72 -26.50 2.73 4.18
CA GLU A 72 -27.79 3.38 4.33
C GLU A 72 -28.86 2.29 4.49
N GLU A 73 -29.58 2.34 5.60
CA GLU A 73 -30.77 1.56 5.86
C GLU A 73 -31.83 1.90 4.80
N THR A 74 -31.86 1.15 3.70
CA THR A 74 -32.98 1.24 2.76
C THR A 74 -34.19 0.59 3.42
N SER A 75 -35.05 1.46 3.95
CA SER A 75 -36.38 1.16 4.48
C SER A 75 -37.13 0.15 3.62
N HIS A 76 -37.59 -0.90 4.29
CA HIS A 76 -38.53 -1.91 3.80
C HIS A 76 -39.73 -1.31 3.06
N VAL A 77 -40.02 -1.86 1.89
CA VAL A 77 -41.40 -2.04 1.39
C VAL A 77 -41.50 -3.48 0.84
N GLU A 78 -42.24 -4.31 1.56
CA GLU A 78 -42.76 -5.66 1.22
C GLU A 78 -43.60 -5.59 -0.08
N GLU A 79 -43.82 -6.57 -0.97
CA GLU A 79 -43.67 -8.04 -1.12
C GLU A 79 -44.20 -8.39 -2.57
N PRO A 80 -44.34 -9.65 -3.07
CA PRO A 80 -43.91 -10.96 -2.56
C PRO A 80 -43.24 -11.93 -3.59
N GLN A 81 -42.48 -12.87 -3.01
CA GLN A 81 -42.27 -14.31 -3.29
C GLN A 81 -41.98 -14.86 -4.71
N CYS A 82 -40.79 -15.47 -4.84
CA CYS A 82 -40.62 -16.81 -5.40
C CYS A 82 -39.46 -17.54 -4.66
N GLU A 83 -39.79 -18.66 -4.02
CA GLU A 83 -38.92 -19.62 -3.30
C GLU A 83 -37.89 -20.25 -4.29
N GLU A 84 -36.70 -20.78 -3.97
CA GLU A 84 -36.08 -21.27 -2.75
C GLU A 84 -34.58 -21.54 -3.09
N THR A 85 -33.60 -20.97 -2.39
CA THR A 85 -32.40 -21.70 -1.89
C THR A 85 -31.55 -20.80 -0.98
N VAL A 86 -31.82 -20.92 0.32
CA VAL A 86 -30.95 -20.74 1.50
C VAL A 86 -29.87 -19.66 1.38
N ILE A 87 -30.31 -18.43 1.64
CA ILE A 87 -29.46 -17.33 2.13
C ILE A 87 -29.12 -17.63 3.59
N SER A 88 -27.84 -17.76 3.93
CA SER A 88 -27.38 -17.66 5.31
C SER A 88 -26.78 -16.28 5.52
N ASP A 89 -27.63 -15.33 5.89
CA ASP A 89 -27.22 -14.05 6.47
C ASP A 89 -26.56 -14.30 7.82
N PHE A 90 -25.35 -13.79 7.99
CA PHE A 90 -24.90 -13.25 9.28
C PHE A 90 -24.13 -11.96 9.02
N SER A 91 -24.89 -10.88 8.89
CA SER A 91 -24.45 -9.56 9.31
C SER A 91 -24.20 -9.60 10.82
N THR A 92 -22.92 -9.67 11.20
CA THR A 92 -22.46 -9.13 12.48
C THR A 92 -21.44 -8.06 12.12
N GLY A 93 -21.49 -6.90 12.75
CA GLY A 93 -20.60 -5.76 12.48
C GLY A 93 -19.13 -6.08 12.71
N GLU A 94 -18.53 -6.81 11.78
CA GLU A 94 -17.09 -6.93 11.63
C GLU A 94 -16.57 -5.59 11.17
N ASN A 95 -15.55 -5.08 11.86
CA ASN A 95 -14.71 -4.00 11.36
C ASN A 95 -14.36 -4.29 9.91
N VAL A 96 -15.03 -3.60 8.96
CA VAL A 96 -14.80 -3.80 7.54
C VAL A 96 -13.36 -3.40 7.30
N GLY A 97 -12.51 -4.40 7.03
CA GLY A 97 -11.09 -4.17 6.78
C GLY A 97 -10.89 -3.16 5.65
N PRO A 98 -9.66 -2.66 5.48
CA PRO A 98 -9.35 -1.62 4.49
C PRO A 98 -9.85 -2.00 3.09
N LEU A 99 -10.72 -1.15 2.53
CA LEU A 99 -11.40 -1.42 1.26
C LEU A 99 -10.59 -0.91 0.06
N ALA A 100 -10.62 -1.67 -1.02
CA ALA A 100 -9.87 -1.34 -2.22
C ALA A 100 -10.65 -0.44 -3.19
N LEU A 101 -9.91 0.38 -3.95
CA LEU A 101 -10.46 1.20 -5.04
C LEU A 101 -10.36 0.46 -6.39
N PRO A 102 -11.25 0.75 -7.36
CA PRO A 102 -11.09 0.27 -8.72
C PRO A 102 -9.74 0.69 -9.31
N VAL A 103 -9.06 -0.21 -10.02
CA VAL A 103 -7.71 0.07 -10.60
C VAL A 103 -7.72 1.34 -11.47
N GLY A 104 -8.79 1.55 -12.24
CA GLY A 104 -8.95 2.76 -13.05
C GLY A 104 -8.96 4.05 -12.20
N ARG A 105 -9.58 4.01 -11.02
CA ARG A 105 -9.62 5.12 -10.08
C ARG A 105 -8.25 5.35 -9.42
N ALA A 106 -7.58 4.28 -9.02
CA ALA A 106 -6.22 4.37 -8.47
C ALA A 106 -5.23 5.00 -9.45
N ARG A 107 -5.30 4.63 -10.75
CA ARG A 107 -4.49 5.27 -11.81
C ARG A 107 -4.74 6.77 -11.94
N GLN A 108 -5.99 7.23 -11.77
CA GLN A 108 -6.31 8.67 -11.79
C GLN A 108 -5.64 9.40 -10.63
N LEU A 109 -5.69 8.85 -9.42
CA LEU A 109 -5.07 9.43 -8.22
C LEU A 109 -3.54 9.50 -8.34
N ILE A 110 -2.91 8.41 -8.80
CA ILE A 110 -1.47 8.38 -9.13
C ILE A 110 -1.13 9.42 -10.22
N GLY A 111 -2.00 9.59 -11.22
CA GLY A 111 -1.86 10.61 -12.24
C GLY A 111 -1.91 12.03 -11.67
N LEU A 112 -2.84 12.33 -10.77
CA LEU A 112 -2.92 13.62 -10.08
C LEU A 112 -1.65 13.91 -9.27
N TYR A 113 -1.17 12.93 -8.50
CA TYR A 113 0.09 13.03 -7.76
C TYR A 113 1.26 13.34 -8.69
N THR A 114 1.37 12.60 -9.80
CA THR A 114 2.45 12.78 -10.78
C THR A 114 2.40 14.17 -11.42
N MET A 115 1.21 14.62 -11.83
CA MET A 115 1.05 15.95 -12.45
C MET A 115 1.35 17.09 -11.48
N ALA A 116 0.97 16.95 -10.22
CA ALA A 116 1.20 17.99 -9.22
C ALA A 116 2.70 18.19 -8.89
N HIS A 117 3.52 17.16 -9.08
CA HIS A 117 4.97 17.20 -8.83
C HIS A 117 5.80 17.37 -10.11
N ASN A 118 5.18 17.46 -11.29
CA ASN A 118 5.88 17.64 -12.55
C ASN A 118 6.23 19.13 -12.75
N PRO A 119 7.53 19.51 -12.79
CA PRO A 119 7.93 20.91 -12.95
C PRO A 119 7.54 21.52 -14.31
N ASN A 120 7.22 20.68 -15.30
CA ASN A 120 6.74 21.13 -16.61
C ASN A 120 5.23 21.39 -16.65
N MET A 121 4.52 21.17 -15.54
CA MET A 121 3.08 21.39 -15.45
C MET A 121 2.81 22.86 -15.15
N THR A 122 1.83 23.46 -15.84
CA THR A 122 1.42 24.84 -15.57
C THR A 122 0.61 24.91 -14.29
N HIS A 123 1.27 25.31 -13.21
CA HIS A 123 0.63 25.59 -11.94
C HIS A 123 -0.19 26.90 -12.02
N LEU A 124 -1.46 26.83 -11.61
CA LEU A 124 -2.40 27.96 -11.52
C LEU A 124 -2.35 28.64 -10.15
N LYS A 125 -2.04 27.90 -9.07
CA LYS A 125 -2.05 28.39 -7.68
C LYS A 125 -0.70 28.24 -6.96
N ILE A 126 0.15 27.31 -7.38
CA ILE A 126 1.41 27.02 -6.68
C ILE A 126 2.52 27.95 -7.19
N ASN A 127 2.88 28.95 -6.38
CA ASN A 127 3.88 29.97 -6.73
C ASN A 127 5.31 29.66 -6.24
N HIS A 128 5.53 28.48 -5.65
CA HIS A 128 6.78 28.07 -5.01
C HIS A 128 7.22 26.71 -5.56
N PRO A 129 8.52 26.36 -5.49
CA PRO A 129 8.96 25.04 -5.88
C PRO A 129 8.16 23.98 -5.11
N VAL A 130 7.61 23.02 -5.83
CA VAL A 130 6.80 21.94 -5.26
C VAL A 130 7.66 21.14 -4.28
N THR A 131 7.22 21.03 -3.04
CA THR A 131 7.89 20.24 -1.99
C THR A 131 7.76 18.77 -2.35
N ALA A 132 8.85 18.01 -2.25
CA ALA A 132 8.79 16.57 -2.40
C ALA A 132 7.97 15.96 -1.25
N LEU A 133 6.83 15.38 -1.58
CA LEU A 133 5.97 14.69 -0.64
C LEU A 133 6.40 13.21 -0.46
N PRO A 134 6.01 12.58 0.67
CA PRO A 134 6.09 11.13 0.85
C PRO A 134 5.51 10.34 -0.34
N PRO A 135 5.99 9.10 -0.59
CA PRO A 135 5.42 8.23 -1.60
C PRO A 135 3.91 8.04 -1.40
N LEU A 136 3.17 7.95 -2.50
CA LEU A 136 1.73 7.71 -2.51
C LEU A 136 1.44 6.28 -2.95
N TRP A 137 0.64 5.56 -2.17
CA TRP A 137 0.22 4.20 -2.48
C TRP A 137 -1.29 4.06 -2.40
N VAL A 138 -1.87 3.37 -3.38
CA VAL A 138 -3.32 3.19 -3.50
C VAL A 138 -3.66 1.71 -3.50
N ARG A 139 -4.53 1.29 -2.59
CA ARG A 139 -5.04 -0.09 -2.52
C ARG A 139 -6.01 -0.33 -3.67
N CYS A 140 -5.77 -1.38 -4.45
CA CYS A 140 -6.51 -1.69 -5.68
C CYS A 140 -7.29 -3.01 -5.57
N ASP A 141 -8.45 -3.07 -6.23
CA ASP A 141 -9.41 -4.18 -6.13
C ASP A 141 -9.07 -5.40 -6.99
N SER A 142 -7.93 -5.38 -7.70
CA SER A 142 -7.49 -6.46 -8.60
C SER A 142 -8.49 -6.81 -9.72
N SER A 143 -9.40 -5.88 -10.06
CA SER A 143 -10.40 -6.07 -11.11
C SER A 143 -9.83 -6.04 -12.54
N ASP A 144 -8.56 -5.63 -12.71
CA ASP A 144 -7.90 -5.63 -14.00
C ASP A 144 -7.30 -7.02 -14.34
N PRO A 145 -7.04 -7.32 -15.62
CA PRO A 145 -6.56 -8.64 -16.04
C PRO A 145 -5.24 -9.07 -15.39
N GLU A 146 -4.42 -8.11 -14.94
CA GLU A 146 -3.13 -8.36 -14.31
C GLU A 146 -3.24 -8.65 -12.80
N GLY A 147 -4.40 -8.40 -12.19
CA GLY A 147 -4.64 -8.62 -10.76
C GLY A 147 -3.89 -7.61 -9.88
N THR A 148 -3.93 -6.33 -10.26
CA THR A 148 -3.24 -5.24 -9.57
C THR A 148 -3.86 -4.98 -8.20
N CYS A 149 -3.11 -5.23 -7.13
CA CYS A 149 -3.54 -5.01 -5.75
C CYS A 149 -2.97 -3.73 -5.12
N TRP A 150 -1.88 -3.18 -5.66
CA TRP A 150 -1.37 -1.85 -5.29
C TRP A 150 -0.79 -1.09 -6.48
N LEU A 151 -0.97 0.24 -6.44
CA LEU A 151 -0.22 1.18 -7.27
C LEU A 151 0.52 2.16 -6.36
N GLY A 152 1.80 2.40 -6.67
CA GLY A 152 2.67 3.29 -5.90
C GLY A 152 3.31 4.35 -6.78
N ALA A 153 3.62 5.51 -6.19
CA ALA A 153 4.33 6.60 -6.84
C ALA A 153 5.34 7.23 -5.86
N GLU A 154 6.60 7.27 -6.24
CA GLU A 154 7.70 7.80 -5.43
C GLU A 154 8.52 8.82 -6.21
N LEU A 155 8.79 9.97 -5.62
CA LEU A 155 9.51 11.06 -6.27
C LEU A 155 11.02 10.80 -6.21
N VAL A 156 11.69 10.96 -7.35
CA VAL A 156 13.14 10.96 -7.44
C VAL A 156 13.61 12.40 -7.31
N THR A 157 14.41 12.69 -6.28
CA THR A 157 14.95 14.03 -6.04
C THR A 157 16.46 14.07 -6.21
N THR A 158 16.96 15.14 -6.86
CA THR A 158 18.38 15.44 -6.97
C THR A 158 18.59 16.87 -6.46
N ASN A 159 19.44 17.06 -5.45
CA ASN A 159 19.70 18.38 -4.84
C ASN A 159 18.41 19.14 -4.45
N ASN A 160 17.46 18.46 -3.81
CA ASN A 160 16.14 18.99 -3.42
C ASN A 160 15.21 19.39 -4.57
N SER A 161 15.60 19.14 -5.83
CA SER A 161 14.73 19.31 -6.99
C SER A 161 14.14 17.96 -7.41
N ILE A 162 12.85 17.96 -7.77
CA ILE A 162 12.17 16.76 -8.26
C ILE A 162 12.61 16.54 -9.71
N THR A 163 13.31 15.43 -9.96
CA THR A 163 13.85 15.08 -11.28
C THR A 163 13.06 13.99 -11.99
N GLY A 164 12.24 13.23 -11.26
CA GLY A 164 11.44 12.16 -11.83
C GLY A 164 10.51 11.51 -10.83
N ILE A 165 9.87 10.44 -11.28
CA ILE A 165 8.96 9.63 -10.47
C ILE A 165 9.15 8.16 -10.82
N VAL A 166 9.14 7.29 -9.81
CA VAL A 166 9.06 5.84 -9.93
C VAL A 166 7.61 5.44 -9.74
N LEU A 167 7.06 4.69 -10.70
CA LEU A 167 5.71 4.15 -10.63
C LEU A 167 5.80 2.64 -10.35
N TYR A 168 5.19 2.23 -9.24
CA TYR A 168 5.13 0.84 -8.80
C TYR A 168 3.78 0.23 -9.14
N THR A 169 3.80 -1.03 -9.58
CA THR A 169 2.62 -1.87 -9.75
C THR A 169 2.87 -3.17 -9.01
N VAL A 170 1.95 -3.55 -8.12
CA VAL A 170 2.01 -4.82 -7.40
C VAL A 170 0.79 -5.64 -7.78
N SER A 171 1.03 -6.87 -8.20
CA SER A 171 -0.01 -7.86 -8.44
C SER A 171 0.16 -9.04 -7.49
N CYS A 172 -0.96 -9.66 -7.13
CA CYS A 172 -0.98 -10.81 -6.24
C CYS A 172 -1.80 -11.94 -6.86
N LYS A 173 -1.18 -13.11 -7.02
CA LYS A 173 -1.84 -14.32 -7.53
C LYS A 173 -1.70 -15.42 -6.51
N ALA A 174 -2.81 -16.09 -6.19
CA ALA A 174 -2.84 -17.28 -5.36
C ALA A 174 -3.05 -18.49 -6.27
N ASP A 175 -1.97 -19.21 -6.58
CA ASP A 175 -1.99 -20.44 -7.37
C ASP A 175 -1.36 -21.58 -6.57
N LYS A 176 -1.85 -22.81 -6.77
CA LYS A 176 -1.27 -24.04 -6.21
C LYS A 176 0.11 -24.32 -6.78
N ASN A 177 0.33 -23.93 -8.04
CA ASN A 177 1.61 -24.10 -8.71
C ASN A 177 2.26 -22.73 -8.89
N TYR A 178 3.31 -22.44 -8.13
CA TYR A 178 4.16 -21.29 -8.40
C TYR A 178 5.51 -21.78 -8.91
N SER A 179 5.94 -21.23 -10.04
CA SER A 179 7.29 -21.42 -10.56
C SER A 179 7.88 -20.04 -10.78
N VAL A 180 8.91 -19.70 -10.01
CA VAL A 180 9.67 -18.47 -10.16
C VAL A 180 11.15 -18.82 -10.26
N ASN A 181 11.88 -18.12 -11.11
CA ASN A 181 13.31 -18.33 -11.34
C ASN A 181 14.06 -17.00 -11.12
N LEU A 182 15.15 -17.05 -10.36
CA LEU A 182 15.88 -15.86 -9.92
C LEU A 182 16.56 -15.16 -11.10
N GLU A 183 17.13 -15.92 -12.03
CA GLU A 183 17.82 -15.38 -13.20
C GLU A 183 16.83 -14.79 -14.21
N ASP A 184 15.62 -15.35 -14.32
CA ASP A 184 14.54 -14.75 -15.11
C ASP A 184 14.10 -13.40 -14.52
N LEU A 185 14.00 -13.29 -13.19
CA LEU A 185 13.70 -12.01 -12.53
C LEU A 185 14.81 -10.99 -12.75
N LYS A 186 16.08 -11.39 -12.55
CA LYS A 186 17.25 -10.51 -12.78
C LYS A 186 17.32 -10.05 -14.23
N SER A 187 17.12 -10.96 -15.19
CA SER A 187 17.18 -10.64 -16.62
C SER A 187 16.02 -9.76 -17.07
N SER A 188 14.80 -10.02 -16.58
CA SER A 188 13.62 -9.17 -16.83
C SER A 188 13.86 -7.74 -16.33
N HIS A 189 14.41 -7.59 -15.13
CA HIS A 189 14.76 -6.28 -14.57
C HIS A 189 15.83 -5.56 -15.41
N LYS A 190 16.94 -6.24 -15.74
CA LYS A 190 18.00 -5.69 -16.60
C LYS A 190 17.47 -5.23 -17.95
N LYS A 191 16.57 -6.01 -18.56
CA LYS A 191 15.95 -5.68 -19.84
C LYS A 191 15.02 -4.47 -19.72
N ARG A 192 14.20 -4.41 -18.67
CA ARG A 192 13.23 -3.32 -18.44
C ARG A 192 13.91 -1.98 -18.18
N HIS A 193 15.00 -1.98 -17.41
CA HIS A 193 15.68 -0.77 -16.95
C HIS A 193 17.02 -0.50 -17.65
N HIS A 194 17.36 -1.29 -18.68
CA HIS A 194 18.61 -1.17 -19.44
C HIS A 194 19.88 -1.18 -18.57
N LEU A 195 19.92 -2.08 -17.58
CA LEU A 195 21.04 -2.21 -16.64
C LEU A 195 21.97 -3.36 -17.02
N SER A 196 23.28 -3.20 -16.75
CA SER A 196 24.30 -4.24 -16.97
C SER A 196 24.41 -5.20 -15.77
N THR A 197 24.36 -4.64 -14.56
CA THR A 197 24.52 -5.36 -13.29
C THR A 197 23.29 -5.21 -12.40
N VAL A 198 23.03 -6.24 -11.61
CA VAL A 198 21.89 -6.34 -10.70
C VAL A 198 22.36 -7.10 -9.46
N THR A 199 22.05 -6.60 -8.26
CA THR A 199 22.19 -7.31 -6.99
C THR A 199 20.81 -7.74 -6.47
N ALA A 200 20.76 -8.73 -5.58
CA ALA A 200 19.51 -9.16 -4.97
C ALA A 200 19.63 -9.10 -3.44
N ARG A 201 18.54 -8.72 -2.78
CA ARG A 201 18.39 -8.73 -1.32
C ARG A 201 17.25 -9.68 -0.96
N GLY A 202 17.45 -10.47 0.07
CA GLY A 202 16.49 -11.45 0.56
C GLY A 202 15.84 -10.98 1.84
N SER A 203 14.59 -11.38 2.03
CA SER A 203 13.86 -11.23 3.27
C SER A 203 13.02 -12.47 3.55
N ALA A 204 12.93 -12.85 4.82
CA ALA A 204 12.09 -13.94 5.29
C ALA A 204 11.45 -13.53 6.62
N GLN A 205 10.18 -13.88 6.80
CA GLN A 205 9.44 -13.67 8.03
C GLN A 205 9.00 -15.04 8.57
N TYR A 206 9.35 -15.31 9.83
CA TYR A 206 8.93 -16.50 10.55
C TYR A 206 7.96 -16.11 11.65
N GLU A 207 6.78 -16.72 11.68
CA GLU A 207 5.87 -16.60 12.80
C GLU A 207 6.33 -17.51 13.93
N LEU A 208 6.66 -16.93 15.08
CA LEU A 208 7.11 -17.66 16.26
C LEU A 208 5.97 -17.94 17.22
N PHE A 209 5.03 -17.01 17.34
CA PHE A 209 3.90 -17.11 18.25
C PHE A 209 2.69 -16.36 17.70
N LYS A 210 1.50 -16.93 17.88
CA LYS A 210 0.22 -16.27 17.60
C LYS A 210 -0.79 -16.69 18.64
N SER A 211 -1.30 -15.70 19.37
CA SER A 211 -2.38 -15.89 20.33
C SER A 211 -3.67 -16.27 19.60
N THR A 212 -4.23 -17.44 19.92
CA THR A 212 -5.55 -17.86 19.44
C THR A 212 -6.64 -17.39 20.41
N ALA A 213 -7.81 -17.01 19.90
CA ALA A 213 -8.94 -16.49 20.69
C ALA A 213 -9.57 -17.50 21.69
N LEU A 214 -8.99 -18.69 21.82
CA LEU A 214 -9.46 -19.75 22.73
C LEU A 214 -8.83 -19.66 24.13
N ASP A 215 -7.75 -18.89 24.31
CA ASP A 215 -7.09 -18.70 25.60
C ASP A 215 -7.71 -17.51 26.35
N ASP A 216 -8.68 -17.87 27.20
CA ASP A 216 -9.23 -17.16 28.36
C ASP A 216 -9.93 -15.79 28.22
N THR A 217 -11.21 -15.83 28.62
CA THR A 217 -11.98 -14.85 29.38
C THR A 217 -11.38 -13.44 29.51
N LEU A 218 -12.05 -12.47 28.84
CA LEU A 218 -11.83 -11.02 28.83
C LEU A 218 -10.81 -10.49 27.80
N ALA A 219 -11.32 -10.16 26.61
CA ALA A 219 -10.82 -9.14 25.69
C ALA A 219 -9.29 -9.00 25.52
N ALA A 220 -8.54 -10.11 25.47
CA ALA A 220 -7.11 -10.06 25.24
C ALA A 220 -6.81 -9.71 23.77
N SER A 221 -6.11 -8.60 23.54
CA SER A 221 -5.59 -8.21 22.23
C SER A 221 -4.74 -9.35 21.65
N GLN A 222 -5.11 -9.92 20.50
CA GLN A 222 -4.36 -11.05 19.93
C GLN A 222 -2.94 -10.57 19.60
N THR A 223 -1.93 -11.19 20.19
CA THR A 223 -0.53 -10.80 19.95
C THR A 223 0.13 -11.82 19.04
N THR A 224 0.85 -11.33 18.03
CA THR A 224 1.68 -12.15 17.14
C THR A 224 3.13 -11.73 17.31
N ILE A 225 4.04 -12.69 17.43
CA ILE A 225 5.48 -12.47 17.46
C ILE A 225 6.06 -13.04 16.16
N THR A 226 6.72 -12.18 15.38
CA THR A 226 7.40 -12.55 14.14
C THR A 226 8.90 -12.28 14.24
N LEU A 227 9.67 -13.09 13.53
CA LEU A 227 11.11 -12.90 13.31
C LEU A 227 11.31 -12.51 11.86
N ASP A 228 11.75 -11.28 11.63
CA ASP A 228 12.07 -10.75 10.31
C ASP A 228 13.58 -10.84 10.10
N ILE A 229 14.00 -11.51 9.03
CA ILE A 229 15.41 -11.71 8.67
C ILE A 229 15.65 -11.15 7.28
N SER A 230 16.73 -10.40 7.09
CA SER A 230 17.15 -9.87 5.79
C SER A 230 18.64 -10.11 5.54
N TRP A 231 18.98 -10.40 4.28
CA TRP A 231 20.35 -10.69 3.86
C TRP A 231 20.63 -10.23 2.43
N SER A 232 21.90 -10.09 2.11
CA SER A 232 22.36 -9.80 0.75
C SER A 232 23.78 -10.32 0.56
N PRO A 233 24.14 -10.88 -0.61
CA PRO A 233 23.28 -11.12 -1.77
C PRO A 233 22.34 -12.33 -1.62
N VAL A 234 21.40 -12.50 -2.55
CA VAL A 234 20.59 -13.72 -2.72
C VAL A 234 21.08 -14.51 -3.92
N ASP A 235 21.38 -15.78 -3.68
CA ASP A 235 21.89 -16.71 -4.69
C ASP A 235 20.81 -17.68 -5.19
N GLU A 236 19.81 -17.99 -4.36
CA GLU A 236 18.75 -18.95 -4.67
C GLU A 236 17.38 -18.49 -4.16
N ILE A 237 16.31 -18.87 -4.88
CA ILE A 237 14.94 -18.70 -4.39
C ILE A 237 14.69 -19.67 -3.24
N LEU A 238 14.05 -19.20 -2.18
CA LEU A 238 13.86 -19.95 -0.92
C LEU A 238 15.17 -20.32 -0.21
N GLN A 239 16.24 -19.56 -0.46
CA GLN A 239 17.50 -19.67 0.28
C GLN A 239 17.26 -19.50 1.78
N THR A 240 17.81 -20.42 2.58
CA THR A 240 17.84 -20.29 4.04
C THR A 240 18.70 -19.08 4.42
N PRO A 241 18.20 -18.16 5.26
CA PRO A 241 18.96 -16.98 5.66
C PRO A 241 20.31 -17.37 6.32
N PRO A 242 21.45 -16.83 5.87
CA PRO A 242 22.75 -17.12 6.48
C PRO A 242 22.84 -16.56 7.91
N LEU A 243 23.75 -17.10 8.73
CA LEU A 243 23.92 -16.64 10.13
C LEU A 243 24.43 -15.19 10.24
N SER A 244 25.02 -14.65 9.16
CA SER A 244 25.44 -13.25 9.06
C SER A 244 24.30 -12.29 8.71
N SER A 245 23.06 -12.76 8.67
CA SER A 245 21.89 -11.94 8.34
C SER A 245 21.56 -10.93 9.44
N THR A 246 20.88 -9.86 9.05
CA THR A 246 20.25 -8.93 10.00
C THR A 246 18.90 -9.50 10.41
N ALA A 247 18.63 -9.58 11.72
CA ALA A 247 17.38 -10.11 12.25
C ALA A 247 16.73 -9.14 13.25
N ALA A 248 15.41 -9.04 13.20
CA ALA A 248 14.59 -8.24 14.11
C ALA A 248 13.39 -9.05 14.62
N LEU A 249 13.13 -8.98 15.92
CA LEU A 249 11.95 -9.57 16.54
C LEU A 249 10.85 -8.51 16.64
N VAL A 250 9.69 -8.76 16.03
CA VAL A 250 8.60 -7.79 15.92
C VAL A 250 7.35 -8.35 16.60
N ARG A 251 6.72 -7.53 17.43
CA ARG A 251 5.42 -7.83 18.02
C ARG A 251 4.34 -7.08 17.24
N VAL A 252 3.41 -7.81 16.65
CA VAL A 252 2.31 -7.28 15.83
C VAL A 252 0.99 -7.51 16.54
N ASN A 253 0.21 -6.44 16.73
CA ASN A 253 -1.20 -6.52 17.12
C ASN A 253 -2.05 -6.70 15.85
N PRO A 254 -3.17 -7.43 15.91
CA PRO A 254 -3.74 -8.15 14.79
C PRO A 254 -4.60 -7.20 13.95
N VAL A 255 -3.99 -6.45 13.04
CA VAL A 255 -4.73 -5.75 11.98
C VAL A 255 -3.90 -5.73 10.70
N LEU A 256 -3.47 -6.88 10.16
CA LEU A 256 -2.98 -6.90 8.77
C LEU A 256 -2.88 -8.28 8.13
N CYS A 257 -3.41 -8.37 6.90
CA CYS A 257 -3.28 -9.50 5.99
C CYS A 257 -1.81 -9.84 5.71
N ARG A 258 -1.48 -11.13 5.71
CA ARG A 258 -0.16 -11.64 5.33
C ARG A 258 -0.03 -11.73 3.82
N VAL A 259 1.03 -11.15 3.28
CA VAL A 259 1.47 -11.36 1.90
C VAL A 259 2.83 -12.03 1.96
N TYR A 260 2.91 -13.29 1.53
CA TYR A 260 4.19 -13.93 1.24
C TYR A 260 4.68 -13.40 -0.10
N SER A 261 5.84 -12.77 -0.12
CA SER A 261 6.39 -12.26 -1.37
C SER A 261 7.91 -12.25 -1.34
N VAL A 262 8.49 -12.75 -2.43
CA VAL A 262 9.92 -12.69 -2.72
C VAL A 262 10.11 -11.42 -3.55
N TRP A 263 10.80 -10.43 -3.00
CA TRP A 263 11.08 -9.18 -3.72
C TRP A 263 12.58 -8.97 -3.86
N ILE A 264 12.96 -8.51 -5.04
CA ILE A 264 14.30 -8.03 -5.35
C ILE A 264 14.24 -6.50 -5.20
N TYR A 265 14.75 -5.97 -4.08
CA TYR A 265 14.96 -4.53 -3.91
C TYR A 265 16.35 -4.13 -4.42
N PHE A 266 16.41 -2.95 -5.04
CA PHE A 266 17.62 -2.25 -5.45
C PHE A 266 17.74 -0.94 -4.67
#